data_AF-A0A931JV91-F1
#
_entry.id   AF-A0A931JV91-F1
#
_cell.length_a   1.000
_cell.length_b   1.000
_cell.length_c   1.000
_cell.angle_alpha   90.00
_cell.angle_beta   90.00
_cell.angle_gamma   90.00
#
_symmetry.space_group_name_H-M   'P 1'
#
loop_
_entity.id
_entity.type
_entity.pdbx_description
1 polymer ?
#
loop_
_entity_poly.entity_id
_entity_poly.type
_entity_poly.pdbx_seq_one_letter_code
_entity_poly.pdbx_strand_id
1 'polypeptide(L)'
;KWYLDYVAYQFIVHPNRQKLSYQPVSLFTNNIWDAPAPMRIIAISNSFFNIISSMRSHTLKNFASHSQPLLALSQMGFWSKKTIVEDGHQYWRSLFYFHGDYEVLPIHVAIYQDAVMEETFLKTLKAQFIQLRRWDYGASDVAYVGVRLFSKDRKSIGKMSFMPLFAKFMRLLEGHVTLAAISPMVAFGGWVPKLLNARSKDLLAFNLPNTISLIQIFASVGLMTTILFSLKMLPPRPKNIRKPKIVMILQWILMPVVAIVYQSFTAFYSQTRLMTGNYMEKFDVTKKVVKNK
;
A
#
# COMPACT_ATOMS: atom_id res chain seq x y z
N LYS A 1 -20.16 9.89 -6.65
CA LYS A 1 -21.01 10.69 -7.56
C LYS A 1 -20.16 11.54 -8.50
N TRP A 2 -19.22 12.35 -8.00
CA TRP A 2 -18.42 13.31 -8.81
C TRP A 2 -17.18 12.76 -9.53
N TYR A 3 -16.88 11.47 -9.39
CA TYR A 3 -15.63 10.91 -9.89
C TYR A 3 -15.52 11.01 -11.42
N LEU A 4 -16.54 10.53 -12.15
CA LEU A 4 -16.50 10.51 -13.61
C LEU A 4 -16.54 11.92 -14.21
N ASP A 5 -17.25 12.87 -13.58
CA ASP A 5 -17.29 14.27 -14.02
C ASP A 5 -15.90 14.92 -13.91
N TYR A 6 -15.20 14.71 -12.78
CA TYR A 6 -13.83 15.19 -12.60
C TYR A 6 -12.90 14.53 -13.62
N VAL A 7 -12.97 13.20 -13.80
CA VAL A 7 -12.15 12.49 -14.79
C VAL A 7 -12.41 13.01 -16.20
N ALA A 8 -13.66 13.25 -16.58
CA ALA A 8 -14.00 13.80 -17.90
C ALA A 8 -13.38 15.18 -18.11
N TYR A 9 -13.48 16.07 -17.12
CA TYR A 9 -12.82 17.38 -17.16
C TYR A 9 -11.29 17.24 -17.34
N GLN A 10 -10.64 16.43 -16.51
CA GLN A 10 -9.20 16.22 -16.58
C GLN A 10 -8.76 15.56 -17.89
N PHE A 11 -9.57 14.65 -18.43
CA PHE A 11 -9.32 14.04 -19.72
C PHE A 11 -9.38 15.06 -20.86
N ILE A 12 -10.30 16.02 -20.82
CA ILE A 12 -10.44 17.03 -21.87
C ILE A 12 -9.29 18.04 -21.85
N VAL A 13 -8.91 18.53 -20.66
CA VAL A 13 -7.92 19.62 -20.52
C VAL A 13 -6.47 19.18 -20.66
N HIS A 14 -6.16 17.88 -20.54
CA HIS A 14 -4.81 17.35 -20.69
C HIS A 14 -4.53 16.89 -22.12
N PRO A 15 -3.59 17.52 -22.87
CA PRO A 15 -3.24 17.09 -24.23
C PRO A 15 -2.68 15.65 -24.28
N ASN A 16 -1.97 15.23 -23.23
CA ASN A 16 -1.38 13.90 -23.07
C ASN A 16 -2.35 12.88 -22.43
N ARG A 17 -3.66 13.14 -22.43
CA ARG A 17 -4.71 12.29 -21.82
C ARG A 17 -4.63 10.79 -22.06
N GLN A 18 -4.11 10.36 -23.21
CA GLN A 18 -3.94 8.92 -23.52
C GLN A 18 -2.83 8.25 -22.70
N LYS A 19 -1.99 9.03 -22.02
CA LYS A 19 -0.85 8.56 -21.22
C LYS A 19 -1.05 8.80 -19.73
N LEU A 20 -2.29 9.05 -19.32
CA LEU A 20 -2.67 9.29 -17.94
C LEU A 20 -3.57 8.17 -17.41
N SER A 21 -3.36 7.80 -16.16
CA SER A 21 -4.36 7.11 -15.36
C SER A 21 -4.95 8.08 -14.35
N TYR A 22 -6.23 7.93 -14.06
CA TYR A 22 -6.95 8.80 -13.14
C TYR A 22 -7.32 8.00 -11.90
N GLN A 23 -6.83 8.41 -10.73
CA GLN A 23 -6.99 7.65 -9.50
C GLN A 23 -7.68 8.48 -8.40
N PRO A 24 -8.84 8.06 -7.90
CA PRO A 24 -9.49 8.69 -6.77
C PRO A 24 -8.77 8.43 -5.44
N VAL A 25 -9.19 9.13 -4.40
CA VAL A 25 -8.75 8.85 -3.02
C VAL A 25 -9.62 7.74 -2.43
N SER A 26 -9.05 6.55 -2.23
CA SER A 26 -9.76 5.41 -1.66
C SER A 26 -9.81 5.47 -0.14
N LEU A 27 -11.02 5.54 0.43
CA LEU A 27 -11.29 5.55 1.87
C LEU A 27 -12.05 4.28 2.29
N PHE A 28 -11.53 3.52 3.24
CA PHE A 28 -12.08 2.21 3.64
C PHE A 28 -13.03 2.34 4.83
N THR A 29 -14.08 3.17 4.73
CA THR A 29 -14.92 3.55 5.87
C THR A 29 -16.37 3.06 5.84
N ASN A 30 -16.85 2.44 4.75
CA ASN A 30 -18.26 2.06 4.56
C ASN A 30 -18.85 1.25 5.72
N ASN A 31 -18.15 0.18 6.11
CA ASN A 31 -18.54 -0.76 7.16
C ASN A 31 -17.66 -0.65 8.41
N ILE A 32 -16.98 0.50 8.61
CA ILE A 32 -15.96 0.63 9.66
C ILE A 32 -16.51 0.38 11.07
N TRP A 33 -17.76 0.74 11.35
CA TRP A 33 -18.36 0.53 12.66
C TRP A 33 -18.62 -0.95 12.99
N ASP A 34 -18.78 -1.78 11.97
CA ASP A 34 -19.01 -3.22 12.06
C ASP A 34 -17.70 -4.02 12.11
N ALA A 35 -16.68 -3.57 11.37
CA ALA A 35 -15.40 -4.27 11.25
C ALA A 35 -14.72 -4.53 12.60
N PRO A 36 -14.00 -5.65 12.79
CA PRO A 36 -13.23 -5.89 14.01
C PRO A 36 -12.08 -4.89 14.19
N ALA A 37 -11.58 -4.74 15.42
CA ALA A 37 -10.56 -3.75 15.76
C ALA A 37 -9.30 -3.80 14.86
N PRO A 38 -8.67 -4.97 14.59
CA PRO A 38 -7.51 -5.05 13.69
C PRO A 38 -7.81 -4.54 12.28
N MET A 39 -8.96 -4.90 11.72
CA MET A 39 -9.38 -4.50 10.38
C MET A 39 -9.70 -3.01 10.30
N ARG A 40 -10.23 -2.42 11.38
CA ARG A 40 -10.40 -0.96 11.46
C ARG A 40 -9.07 -0.22 11.41
N ILE A 41 -8.06 -0.69 12.14
CA ILE A 41 -6.73 -0.08 12.14
C ILE A 41 -6.14 -0.13 10.73
N ILE A 42 -6.18 -1.30 10.08
CA ILE A 42 -5.67 -1.48 8.71
C ILE A 42 -6.43 -0.58 7.72
N ALA A 43 -7.76 -0.56 7.79
CA ALA A 43 -8.60 0.26 6.90
C ALA A 43 -8.32 1.76 7.04
N ILE A 44 -8.20 2.25 8.27
CA ILE A 44 -7.86 3.64 8.55
C ILE A 44 -6.45 3.96 8.06
N SER A 45 -5.46 3.12 8.38
CA SER A 45 -4.07 3.30 7.93
C SER A 45 -3.96 3.33 6.41
N ASN A 46 -4.65 2.44 5.70
CA ASN A 46 -4.71 2.44 4.24
C ASN A 46 -5.38 3.70 3.68
N SER A 47 -6.42 4.20 4.35
CA SER A 47 -7.09 5.44 3.96
C SER A 47 -6.15 6.64 4.07
N PHE A 48 -5.37 6.73 5.15
CA PHE A 48 -4.33 7.77 5.30
C PHE A 48 -3.23 7.63 4.25
N PHE A 49 -2.76 6.41 4.00
CA PHE A 49 -1.76 6.16 2.97
C PHE A 49 -2.25 6.65 1.59
N ASN A 50 -3.52 6.42 1.25
CA ASN A 50 -4.13 6.90 0.02
C ASN A 50 -4.20 8.43 -0.05
N ILE A 51 -4.60 9.10 1.04
CA ILE A 51 -4.61 10.57 1.12
C ILE A 51 -3.20 11.13 0.90
N ILE A 52 -2.22 10.65 1.67
CA ILE A 52 -0.84 11.13 1.60
C ILE A 52 -0.24 10.88 0.21
N SER A 53 -0.49 9.71 -0.38
CA SER A 53 0.00 9.36 -1.70
C SER A 53 -0.62 10.22 -2.79
N SER A 54 -1.91 10.56 -2.69
CA SER A 54 -2.59 11.42 -3.65
C SER A 54 -2.02 12.83 -3.71
N MET A 55 -1.47 13.33 -2.59
CA MET A 55 -0.79 14.63 -2.52
C MET A 55 0.62 14.60 -3.16
N ARG A 56 1.14 13.42 -3.50
CA ARG A 56 2.48 13.21 -4.06
C ARG A 56 2.38 12.55 -5.44
N SER A 57 1.78 13.26 -6.40
CA SER A 57 1.53 12.78 -7.78
C SER A 57 2.75 12.11 -8.43
N HIS A 58 3.94 12.70 -8.31
CA HIS A 58 5.19 12.17 -8.85
C HIS A 58 5.62 10.78 -8.31
N THR A 59 5.01 10.31 -7.22
CA THR A 59 5.26 8.99 -6.61
C THR A 59 4.08 8.03 -6.77
N LEU A 60 2.94 8.52 -7.28
CA LEU A 60 1.69 7.78 -7.30
C LEU A 60 1.76 6.65 -8.35
N LYS A 61 1.23 5.49 -7.96
CA LYS A 61 1.05 4.32 -8.82
C LYS A 61 -0.42 3.90 -8.77
N ASN A 62 -0.86 3.22 -9.81
CA ASN A 62 -2.20 2.64 -9.86
C ASN A 62 -2.41 1.72 -8.64
N PHE A 63 -3.49 1.94 -7.90
CA PHE A 63 -3.83 1.18 -6.69
C PHE A 63 -5.34 1.10 -6.52
N ALA A 64 -5.86 -0.13 -6.48
CA ALA A 64 -7.24 -0.55 -6.18
C ALA A 64 -8.35 0.02 -7.07
N SER A 65 -8.42 1.33 -7.25
CA SER A 65 -9.43 2.03 -8.03
C SER A 65 -8.75 3.07 -8.88
N HIS A 66 -8.95 2.97 -10.18
CA HIS A 66 -8.47 3.95 -11.15
C HIS A 66 -9.24 3.76 -12.46
N SER A 67 -9.11 4.71 -13.37
CA SER A 67 -9.57 4.59 -14.75
C SER A 67 -8.44 4.93 -15.71
N GLN A 68 -8.37 4.21 -16.83
CA GLN A 68 -7.43 4.47 -17.92
C GLN A 68 -8.20 4.66 -19.23
N PRO A 69 -7.67 5.46 -20.17
CA PRO A 69 -8.23 5.59 -21.51
C PRO A 69 -8.31 4.24 -22.24
N LEU A 70 -9.46 3.94 -22.85
CA LEU A 70 -9.67 2.68 -23.56
C LEU A 70 -8.70 2.49 -24.74
N LEU A 71 -8.41 3.56 -25.48
CA LEU A 71 -7.48 3.52 -26.62
C LEU A 71 -6.06 3.15 -26.15
N ALA A 72 -5.58 3.73 -25.06
CA ALA A 72 -4.30 3.37 -24.46
C ALA A 72 -4.27 1.90 -24.04
N LEU A 73 -5.32 1.45 -23.36
CA LEU A 73 -5.47 0.04 -22.96
C LEU A 73 -5.46 -0.91 -24.16
N SER A 74 -6.18 -0.59 -25.24
CA SER A 74 -6.24 -1.46 -26.42
C SER A 74 -4.89 -1.52 -27.14
N GLN A 75 -4.20 -0.39 -27.26
CA GLN A 75 -2.87 -0.29 -27.87
C GLN A 75 -1.79 -1.08 -27.11
N MET A 76 -1.96 -1.23 -25.80
CA MET A 76 -1.08 -2.02 -24.92
C MET A 76 -1.42 -3.52 -24.87
N GLY A 77 -2.48 -3.96 -25.56
CA GLY A 77 -2.99 -5.32 -25.45
C GLY A 77 -3.64 -5.63 -24.10
N PHE A 78 -4.35 -4.65 -23.52
CA PHE A 78 -5.07 -4.73 -22.24
C PHE A 78 -4.16 -5.04 -21.03
N TRP A 79 -4.73 -5.34 -19.87
CA TRP A 79 -3.99 -5.67 -18.64
C TRP A 79 -3.40 -7.09 -18.68
N SER A 80 -2.40 -7.33 -17.83
CA SER A 80 -1.73 -8.62 -17.77
C SER A 80 -2.59 -9.63 -17.02
N LYS A 81 -2.85 -10.78 -17.65
CA LYS A 81 -3.55 -11.92 -17.02
C LYS A 81 -2.60 -12.88 -16.29
N LYS A 82 -1.29 -12.57 -16.27
CA LYS A 82 -0.24 -13.45 -15.73
C LYS A 82 0.24 -13.05 -14.33
N THR A 83 -0.22 -11.92 -13.80
CA THR A 83 0.15 -11.43 -12.47
C THR A 83 -1.10 -11.22 -11.64
N ILE A 84 -1.02 -11.51 -10.34
CA ILE A 84 -2.08 -11.25 -9.38
C ILE A 84 -2.07 -9.81 -8.84
N VAL A 85 -1.00 -9.05 -9.16
CA VAL A 85 -0.81 -7.65 -8.75
C VAL A 85 -1.15 -6.75 -9.93
N GLU A 86 -2.38 -6.89 -10.43
CA GLU A 86 -2.80 -6.36 -11.71
C GLU A 86 -2.60 -4.84 -11.83
N ASP A 87 -3.06 -4.09 -10.84
CA ASP A 87 -3.05 -2.63 -10.82
C ASP A 87 -1.63 -2.04 -10.76
N GLY A 88 -0.83 -2.46 -9.77
CA GLY A 88 0.55 -2.02 -9.60
C GLY A 88 1.43 -2.40 -10.81
N HIS A 89 1.23 -3.60 -11.35
CA HIS A 89 1.95 -4.05 -12.53
C HIS A 89 1.52 -3.28 -13.79
N GLN A 90 0.24 -2.93 -13.91
CA GLN A 90 -0.29 -2.16 -15.02
C GLN A 90 0.33 -0.76 -15.09
N TYR A 91 0.65 -0.13 -13.95
CA TYR A 91 1.44 1.10 -13.92
C TYR A 91 2.79 0.93 -14.65
N TRP A 92 3.56 -0.10 -14.30
CA TRP A 92 4.88 -0.32 -14.91
C TRP A 92 4.78 -0.68 -16.39
N ARG A 93 3.79 -1.48 -16.78
CA ARG A 93 3.52 -1.78 -18.19
C ARG A 93 3.23 -0.51 -18.99
N SER A 94 2.40 0.37 -18.45
CA SER A 94 2.06 1.66 -19.10
C SER A 94 3.29 2.55 -19.19
N LEU A 95 4.08 2.64 -18.12
CA LEU A 95 5.33 3.41 -18.09
C LEU A 95 6.31 2.99 -19.18
N PHE A 96 6.55 1.68 -19.36
CA PHE A 96 7.45 1.19 -20.40
C PHE A 96 6.85 1.33 -21.81
N TYR A 97 5.54 1.09 -21.97
CA TYR A 97 4.86 1.24 -23.24
C TYR A 97 4.96 2.68 -23.77
N PHE A 98 4.73 3.67 -22.90
CA PHE A 98 4.85 5.09 -23.23
C PHE A 98 6.25 5.68 -23.00
N HIS A 99 7.28 4.83 -22.86
CA HIS A 99 8.69 5.25 -22.84
C HIS A 99 9.01 6.27 -21.74
N GLY A 100 8.33 6.14 -20.59
CA GLY A 100 8.48 7.02 -19.44
C GLY A 100 7.49 8.19 -19.40
N ASP A 101 6.83 8.52 -20.51
CA ASP A 101 5.80 9.56 -20.58
C ASP A 101 4.45 8.95 -20.16
N TYR A 102 4.33 8.60 -18.89
CA TYR A 102 3.10 8.09 -18.30
C TYR A 102 3.01 8.48 -16.83
N GLU A 103 1.84 8.97 -16.43
CA GLU A 103 1.61 9.46 -15.07
C GLU A 103 0.26 9.02 -14.52
N VAL A 104 0.17 8.99 -13.19
CA VAL A 104 -1.09 8.78 -12.46
C VAL A 104 -1.53 10.12 -11.90
N LEU A 105 -2.61 10.65 -12.45
CA LEU A 105 -3.23 11.88 -12.01
C LEU A 105 -4.14 11.61 -10.80
N PRO A 106 -3.86 12.22 -9.64
CA PRO A 106 -4.77 12.12 -8.51
C PRO A 106 -6.06 12.90 -8.80
N ILE A 107 -7.19 12.21 -8.66
CA ILE A 107 -8.52 12.79 -8.65
C ILE A 107 -8.89 12.99 -7.18
N HIS A 108 -8.98 14.25 -6.74
CA HIS A 108 -9.25 14.60 -5.34
C HIS A 108 -10.73 14.42 -4.94
N VAL A 109 -11.31 13.29 -5.35
CA VAL A 109 -12.64 12.83 -4.98
C VAL A 109 -12.47 11.56 -4.17
N ALA A 110 -13.05 11.56 -2.97
CA ALA A 110 -13.10 10.36 -2.14
C ALA A 110 -14.06 9.34 -2.75
N ILE A 111 -13.61 8.09 -2.85
CA ILE A 111 -14.47 6.93 -3.04
C ILE A 111 -14.42 6.08 -1.76
N TYR A 112 -15.55 5.47 -1.44
CA TYR A 112 -15.69 4.72 -0.20
C TYR A 112 -15.74 3.22 -0.46
N GLN A 113 -14.89 2.48 0.23
CA GLN A 113 -14.74 1.03 0.12
C GLN A 113 -14.96 0.37 1.48
N ASP A 114 -15.20 -0.94 1.44
CA ASP A 114 -15.39 -1.76 2.64
C ASP A 114 -14.04 -2.19 3.21
N ALA A 115 -13.89 -2.01 4.53
CA ALA A 115 -12.91 -2.74 5.32
C ALA A 115 -13.18 -4.24 5.21
N VAL A 116 -12.13 -5.06 5.29
CA VAL A 116 -12.25 -6.51 5.17
C VAL A 116 -13.09 -7.04 6.34
N MET A 117 -14.16 -7.75 6.01
CA MET A 117 -15.06 -8.33 6.99
C MET A 117 -15.72 -9.59 6.41
N GLU A 118 -15.68 -10.66 7.18
CA GLU A 118 -16.31 -11.95 6.89
C GLU A 118 -17.32 -12.30 7.99
N GLU A 119 -18.01 -13.43 7.82
CA GLU A 119 -19.04 -13.93 8.74
C GLU A 119 -18.51 -14.12 10.17
N THR A 120 -17.27 -14.57 10.32
CA THR A 120 -16.64 -14.83 11.62
C THR A 120 -15.32 -14.08 11.76
N PHE A 121 -14.90 -13.85 13.01
CA PHE A 121 -13.65 -13.14 13.30
C PHE A 121 -12.43 -13.84 12.70
N LEU A 122 -12.32 -15.16 12.87
CA LEU A 122 -11.19 -15.93 12.33
C LEU A 122 -11.16 -15.93 10.79
N LYS A 123 -12.33 -16.07 10.14
CA LYS A 123 -12.44 -15.91 8.68
C LYS A 123 -11.98 -14.51 8.24
N THR A 124 -12.34 -13.48 9.00
CA THR A 124 -11.93 -12.09 8.71
C THR A 124 -10.42 -11.93 8.81
N LEU A 125 -9.79 -12.45 9.87
CA LEU A 125 -8.33 -12.38 10.04
C LEU A 125 -7.59 -13.06 8.87
N LYS A 126 -8.07 -14.24 8.45
CA LYS A 126 -7.52 -14.99 7.30
C LYS A 126 -7.73 -14.23 6.00
N ALA A 127 -8.92 -13.69 5.76
CA ALA A 127 -9.25 -12.91 4.57
C ALA A 127 -8.37 -11.66 4.43
N GLN A 128 -8.15 -10.95 5.54
CA GLN A 128 -7.28 -9.78 5.58
C GLN A 128 -5.83 -10.16 5.25
N PHE A 129 -5.34 -11.30 5.77
CA PHE A 129 -4.01 -11.80 5.46
C PHE A 129 -3.87 -12.17 3.98
N ILE A 130 -4.88 -12.85 3.40
CA ILE A 130 -4.91 -13.22 1.98
C ILE A 130 -4.91 -11.98 1.08
N GLN A 131 -5.62 -10.92 1.47
CA GLN A 131 -5.62 -9.68 0.71
C GLN A 131 -4.26 -8.99 0.74
N LEU A 132 -3.66 -8.83 1.93
CA LEU A 132 -2.41 -8.09 2.09
C LEU A 132 -1.22 -8.83 1.49
N ARG A 133 -1.14 -10.17 1.64
CA ARG A 133 -0.09 -10.95 0.96
C ARG A 133 -0.16 -10.76 -0.57
N ARG A 134 -1.35 -10.59 -1.16
CA ARG A 134 -1.47 -10.33 -2.61
C ARG A 134 -0.91 -8.97 -2.98
N TRP A 135 -1.16 -7.95 -2.16
CA TRP A 135 -0.60 -6.62 -2.38
C TRP A 135 0.93 -6.65 -2.25
N ASP A 136 1.44 -7.35 -1.23
CA ASP A 136 2.88 -7.44 -0.98
C ASP A 136 3.60 -8.30 -2.01
N TYR A 137 2.88 -9.17 -2.72
CA TYR A 137 3.39 -9.88 -3.89
C TYR A 137 3.82 -8.93 -5.01
N GLY A 138 3.42 -7.64 -4.95
CA GLY A 138 3.94 -6.57 -5.81
C GLY A 138 5.46 -6.44 -5.80
N ALA A 139 6.15 -7.05 -4.83
CA ALA A 139 7.60 -7.23 -4.86
C ALA A 139 8.10 -7.90 -6.16
N SER A 140 7.26 -8.67 -6.85
CA SER A 140 7.57 -9.21 -8.19
C SER A 140 7.92 -8.13 -9.20
N ASP A 141 7.36 -6.93 -9.05
CA ASP A 141 7.62 -5.82 -9.96
C ASP A 141 9.05 -5.28 -9.82
N VAL A 142 9.73 -5.53 -8.69
CA VAL A 142 11.15 -5.18 -8.50
C VAL A 142 11.99 -5.87 -9.57
N ALA A 143 11.78 -7.18 -9.77
CA ALA A 143 12.45 -7.94 -10.82
C ALA A 143 12.03 -7.45 -12.21
N TYR A 144 10.73 -7.21 -12.42
CA TYR A 144 10.20 -6.72 -13.71
C TYR A 144 10.85 -5.40 -14.16
N VAL A 145 11.02 -4.45 -13.24
CA VAL A 145 11.68 -3.16 -13.49
C VAL A 145 13.20 -3.34 -13.58
N GLY A 146 13.80 -4.12 -12.68
CA GLY A 146 15.24 -4.36 -12.60
C GLY A 146 15.82 -4.96 -13.88
N VAL A 147 15.16 -5.98 -14.46
CA VAL A 147 15.60 -6.60 -15.73
C VAL A 147 15.66 -5.58 -16.86
N ARG A 148 14.74 -4.61 -16.91
CA ARG A 148 14.74 -3.55 -17.94
C ARG A 148 15.77 -2.46 -17.67
N LEU A 149 16.00 -2.13 -16.40
CA LEU A 149 16.96 -1.11 -15.99
C LEU A 149 18.42 -1.55 -16.21
N PHE A 150 18.73 -2.79 -15.82
CA PHE A 150 20.10 -3.32 -15.86
C PHE A 150 20.43 -4.11 -17.14
N SER A 151 19.46 -4.24 -18.08
CA SER A 151 19.76 -4.81 -19.39
C SER A 151 20.73 -3.93 -20.18
N LYS A 152 21.66 -4.58 -20.90
CA LYS A 152 22.55 -3.92 -21.89
C LYS A 152 21.76 -3.18 -22.96
N ASP A 153 20.60 -3.71 -23.32
CA ASP A 153 19.69 -3.15 -24.32
C ASP A 153 18.58 -2.28 -23.71
N ARG A 154 18.80 -1.68 -22.53
CA ARG A 154 17.81 -0.84 -21.83
C ARG A 154 17.15 0.19 -22.76
N LYS A 155 17.91 0.85 -23.64
CA LYS A 155 17.35 1.85 -24.57
C LYS A 155 16.39 1.23 -25.61
N SER A 156 16.57 -0.04 -25.96
CA SER A 156 15.71 -0.78 -26.89
C SER A 156 14.48 -1.39 -26.17
N ILE A 157 14.71 -2.01 -25.01
CA ILE A 157 13.69 -2.77 -24.27
C ILE A 157 12.85 -1.89 -23.35
N GLY A 158 13.51 -1.02 -22.56
CA GLY A 158 12.87 -0.14 -21.59
C GLY A 158 12.53 1.24 -22.17
N LYS A 159 13.23 1.67 -23.23
CA LYS A 159 13.07 2.97 -23.91
C LYS A 159 13.04 4.17 -22.96
N MET A 160 13.74 4.06 -21.82
CA MET A 160 13.84 5.10 -20.81
C MET A 160 15.29 5.41 -20.48
N SER A 161 15.54 6.67 -20.07
CA SER A 161 16.83 7.07 -19.53
C SER A 161 17.12 6.34 -18.21
N PHE A 162 18.40 6.11 -17.91
CA PHE A 162 18.83 5.35 -16.74
C PHE A 162 18.43 6.03 -15.43
N MET A 163 18.76 7.31 -15.24
CA MET A 163 18.58 7.97 -13.94
C MET A 163 17.12 8.05 -13.48
N PRO A 164 16.15 8.45 -14.33
CA PRO A 164 14.73 8.44 -13.93
C PRO A 164 14.22 7.04 -13.60
N LEU A 165 14.62 6.03 -14.38
CA LEU A 165 14.22 4.65 -14.14
C LEU A 165 14.88 4.07 -12.88
N PHE A 166 16.15 4.40 -12.64
CA PHE A 166 16.90 4.01 -11.44
C PHE A 166 16.28 4.60 -10.18
N ALA A 167 15.90 5.89 -10.18
CA ALA A 167 15.21 6.51 -9.06
C ALA A 167 13.87 5.83 -8.76
N LYS A 168 13.08 5.49 -9.79
CA LYS A 168 11.83 4.74 -9.65
C LYS A 168 12.06 3.31 -9.14
N PHE A 169 13.10 2.63 -9.63
CA PHE A 169 13.50 1.30 -9.17
C PHE A 169 13.93 1.31 -7.69
N MET A 170 14.78 2.26 -7.29
CA MET A 170 15.23 2.38 -5.90
C MET A 170 14.07 2.65 -4.97
N ARG A 171 13.12 3.52 -5.35
CA ARG A 171 11.90 3.75 -4.56
C ARG A 171 11.02 2.50 -4.46
N LEU A 172 10.89 1.74 -5.55
CA LEU A 172 10.14 0.48 -5.54
C LEU A 172 10.79 -0.56 -4.62
N LEU A 173 12.11 -0.74 -4.73
CA LEU A 173 12.88 -1.66 -3.92
C LEU A 173 12.86 -1.26 -2.44
N GLU A 174 13.21 -0.02 -2.14
CA GLU A 174 13.19 0.53 -0.78
C GLU A 174 11.80 0.39 -0.15
N GLY A 175 10.73 0.72 -0.89
CA GLY A 175 9.37 0.56 -0.40
C GLY A 175 9.03 -0.87 0.02
N HIS A 176 9.42 -1.88 -0.76
CA HIS A 176 9.17 -3.29 -0.40
C HIS A 176 10.08 -3.80 0.73
N VAL A 177 11.31 -3.31 0.84
CA VAL A 177 12.21 -3.64 1.95
C VAL A 177 11.70 -3.02 3.25
N THR A 178 11.37 -1.72 3.22
CA THR A 178 10.84 -0.99 4.37
C THR A 178 9.52 -1.59 4.83
N LEU A 179 8.61 -1.95 3.92
CA LEU A 179 7.35 -2.62 4.26
C LEU A 179 7.57 -3.92 5.06
N ALA A 180 8.55 -4.74 4.66
CA ALA A 180 8.86 -5.99 5.35
C ALA A 180 9.60 -5.76 6.67
N ALA A 181 10.58 -4.86 6.70
CA ALA A 181 11.52 -4.74 7.82
C ALA A 181 11.08 -3.78 8.94
N ILE A 182 10.32 -2.72 8.63
CA ILE A 182 10.12 -1.60 9.56
C ILE A 182 9.45 -2.03 10.87
N SER A 183 8.40 -2.85 10.83
CA SER A 183 7.63 -3.20 12.03
C SER A 183 8.42 -4.07 13.01
N PRO A 184 9.08 -5.17 12.59
CA PRO A 184 10.03 -5.91 13.42
C PRO A 184 11.19 -5.06 13.91
N MET A 185 11.73 -4.18 13.06
CA MET A 185 12.83 -3.29 13.45
C MET A 185 12.41 -2.31 14.54
N VAL A 186 11.21 -1.73 14.46
CA VAL A 186 10.70 -0.86 15.53
C VAL A 186 10.42 -1.66 16.81
N ALA A 187 9.87 -2.88 16.69
CA ALA A 187 9.51 -3.71 17.84
C ALA A 187 10.72 -4.33 18.56
N PHE A 188 11.73 -4.79 17.82
CA PHE A 188 12.84 -5.58 18.34
C PHE A 188 14.22 -4.93 18.10
N GLY A 189 14.33 -3.94 17.23
CA GLY A 189 15.62 -3.37 16.79
C GLY A 189 16.45 -2.77 17.93
N GLY A 190 15.82 -2.18 18.94
CA GLY A 190 16.53 -1.68 20.12
C GLY A 190 17.19 -2.77 20.96
N TRP A 191 16.78 -4.03 20.79
CA TRP A 191 17.28 -5.18 21.54
C TRP A 191 18.37 -5.93 20.78
N VAL A 192 18.47 -5.72 19.46
CA VAL A 192 19.44 -6.39 18.58
C VAL A 192 20.89 -6.19 19.07
N PRO A 193 21.35 -4.97 19.42
CA PRO A 193 22.70 -4.79 19.94
C PRO A 193 22.92 -5.51 21.28
N LYS A 194 21.92 -5.54 22.16
CA LYS A 194 22.04 -6.26 23.44
C LYS A 194 22.17 -7.77 23.25
N LEU A 195 21.51 -8.33 22.24
CA LEU A 195 21.56 -9.75 21.91
C LEU A 195 22.85 -10.15 21.16
N LEU A 196 23.34 -9.30 20.25
CA LEU A 196 24.53 -9.57 19.44
C LEU A 196 25.85 -9.14 20.11
N ASN A 197 25.82 -8.07 20.91
CA ASN A 197 26.98 -7.45 21.54
C ASN A 197 26.88 -7.47 23.08
N ALA A 198 26.59 -8.64 23.67
CA ALA A 198 26.62 -8.81 25.12
C ALA A 198 28.02 -8.62 25.76
N ARG A 199 29.09 -8.47 24.96
CA ARG A 199 30.49 -8.41 25.42
C ARG A 199 31.35 -7.26 24.86
N SER A 200 30.92 -6.52 23.86
CA SER A 200 31.72 -5.47 23.22
C SER A 200 31.22 -4.07 23.62
N LYS A 201 32.14 -3.23 24.12
CA LYS A 201 31.91 -1.82 24.48
C LYS A 201 31.88 -0.92 23.24
N ASP A 202 31.14 -1.32 22.22
CA ASP A 202 31.11 -0.60 20.95
C ASP A 202 30.18 0.62 21.07
N LEU A 203 30.69 1.83 20.82
CA LEU A 203 29.98 3.10 21.00
C LEU A 203 28.68 3.18 20.18
N LEU A 204 28.63 2.48 19.04
CA LEU A 204 27.44 2.37 18.20
C LEU A 204 26.34 1.49 18.83
N ALA A 205 26.72 0.38 19.46
CA ALA A 205 25.78 -0.51 20.15
C ALA A 205 25.16 0.16 21.38
N PHE A 206 25.90 1.04 22.04
CA PHE A 206 25.44 1.80 23.22
C PHE A 206 24.46 2.92 22.87
N ASN A 207 24.66 3.63 21.75
CA ASN A 207 23.83 4.78 21.37
C ASN A 207 22.60 4.41 20.51
N LEU A 208 22.55 3.19 19.97
CA LEU A 208 21.44 2.75 19.11
C LEU A 208 20.07 2.77 19.83
N PRO A 209 19.94 2.30 21.09
CA PRO A 209 18.67 2.38 21.81
C PRO A 209 18.16 3.81 22.00
N ASN A 210 19.05 4.77 22.29
CA ASN A 210 18.71 6.18 22.44
C ASN A 210 18.21 6.79 21.12
N THR A 211 18.91 6.48 20.02
CA THR A 211 18.52 6.94 18.67
C THR A 211 17.16 6.36 18.27
N ILE A 212 16.95 5.06 18.49
CA ILE A 212 15.66 4.40 18.22
C ILE A 212 14.55 5.00 19.08
N SER A 213 14.83 5.28 20.36
CA SER A 213 13.85 5.90 21.26
C SER A 213 13.43 7.29 20.79
N LEU A 214 14.38 8.12 20.32
CA LEU A 214 14.07 9.43 19.75
C LEU A 214 13.17 9.31 18.51
N ILE A 215 13.51 8.40 17.59
CA ILE A 215 12.70 8.13 16.39
C ILE A 215 11.29 7.65 16.78
N GLN A 216 11.18 6.78 17.78
CA GLN A 216 9.90 6.28 18.29
C GLN A 216 9.04 7.38 18.91
N ILE A 217 9.64 8.37 19.59
CA ILE A 217 8.91 9.53 20.12
C ILE A 217 8.27 10.32 18.98
N PHE A 218 9.06 10.69 17.95
CA PHE A 218 8.52 11.41 16.79
C PHE A 218 7.47 10.59 16.04
N ALA A 219 7.69 9.28 15.86
CA ALA A 219 6.72 8.38 15.25
C ALA A 219 5.42 8.30 16.07
N SER A 220 5.50 8.30 17.41
CA SER A 220 4.35 8.26 18.30
C SER A 220 3.51 9.53 18.23
N VAL A 221 4.13 10.71 18.09
CA VAL A 221 3.43 11.98 17.84
C VAL A 221 2.67 11.94 16.51
N GLY A 222 3.33 11.43 15.45
CA GLY A 222 2.68 11.23 14.14
C GLY A 222 1.51 10.24 14.20
N LEU A 223 1.68 9.14 14.93
CA LEU A 223 0.62 8.15 15.16
C LEU A 223 -0.55 8.76 15.94
N MET A 224 -0.29 9.53 17.00
CA MET A 224 -1.34 10.22 17.76
C MET A 224 -2.13 11.20 16.87
N THR A 225 -1.42 11.97 16.04
CA THR A 225 -2.04 12.87 15.07
C THR A 225 -2.95 12.11 14.10
N THR A 226 -2.48 10.96 13.60
CA THR A 226 -3.26 10.06 12.72
C THR A 226 -4.51 9.54 13.43
N ILE A 227 -4.41 9.15 14.70
CA ILE A 227 -5.55 8.71 15.52
C ILE A 227 -6.59 9.83 15.62
N LEU A 228 -6.17 11.06 15.96
CA LEU A 228 -7.09 12.18 16.12
C LEU A 228 -7.80 12.54 14.81
N PHE A 229 -7.08 12.58 13.68
CA PHE A 229 -7.70 12.78 12.38
C PHE A 229 -8.63 11.63 11.99
N SER A 230 -8.28 10.38 12.35
CA SER A 230 -9.12 9.22 12.05
C SER A 230 -10.51 9.36 12.65
N LEU A 231 -10.61 9.90 13.87
CA LEU A 231 -11.89 10.11 14.55
C LEU A 231 -12.78 11.11 13.83
N LYS A 232 -12.19 12.12 13.17
CA LYS A 232 -12.92 13.08 12.33
C LYS A 232 -13.35 12.48 10.99
N MET A 233 -12.59 11.53 10.46
CA MET A 233 -12.92 10.83 9.21
C MET A 233 -13.97 9.73 9.37
N LEU A 234 -14.29 9.32 10.61
CA LEU A 234 -15.29 8.31 10.85
C LEU A 234 -16.68 8.79 10.37
N PRO A 235 -17.43 7.95 9.64
CA PRO A 235 -18.80 8.28 9.29
C PRO A 235 -19.66 8.36 10.56
N PRO A 236 -20.83 9.04 10.52
CA PRO A 236 -21.73 9.11 11.65
C PRO A 236 -22.03 7.73 12.25
N ARG A 237 -21.95 7.63 13.58
CA ARG A 237 -22.19 6.36 14.28
C ARG A 237 -23.63 5.89 14.04
N PRO A 238 -23.84 4.67 13.51
CA PRO A 238 -25.18 4.10 13.36
C PRO A 238 -25.92 3.98 14.70
N LYS A 239 -27.24 4.21 14.71
CA LYS A 239 -28.08 4.18 15.93
C LYS A 239 -28.08 2.83 16.63
N ASN A 240 -27.90 1.73 15.89
CA ASN A 240 -27.85 0.36 16.40
C ASN A 240 -26.50 0.00 17.08
N ILE A 241 -25.45 0.81 16.90
CA ILE A 241 -24.12 0.51 17.44
C ILE A 241 -23.88 1.33 18.71
N ARG A 242 -23.91 0.63 19.86
CA ARG A 242 -23.70 1.24 21.19
C ARG A 242 -22.23 1.40 21.59
N LYS A 243 -21.28 0.94 20.77
CA LYS A 243 -19.83 1.02 21.07
C LYS A 243 -19.43 2.48 21.39
N PRO A 244 -18.75 2.73 22.51
CA PRO A 244 -18.32 4.07 22.88
C PRO A 244 -17.13 4.51 22.01
N LYS A 245 -17.01 5.82 21.76
CA LYS A 245 -15.92 6.37 20.93
C LYS A 245 -14.53 6.05 21.49
N ILE A 246 -14.40 5.87 22.81
CA ILE A 246 -13.14 5.50 23.45
C ILE A 246 -12.58 4.16 22.95
N VAL A 247 -13.45 3.21 22.55
CA VAL A 247 -13.00 1.93 21.97
C VAL A 247 -12.31 2.13 20.61
N MET A 248 -12.68 3.17 19.86
CA MET A 248 -12.01 3.53 18.60
C MET A 248 -10.59 4.08 18.82
N ILE A 249 -10.30 4.57 20.03
CA ILE A 249 -8.97 5.03 20.44
C ILE A 249 -8.18 3.86 21.02
N LEU A 250 -8.77 3.12 21.97
CA LEU A 250 -8.10 2.02 22.67
C LEU A 250 -7.62 0.91 21.73
N GLN A 251 -8.31 0.68 20.60
CA GLN A 251 -7.88 -0.33 19.63
C GLN A 251 -6.46 -0.09 19.11
N TRP A 252 -5.96 1.14 19.08
CA TRP A 252 -4.62 1.46 18.56
C TRP A 252 -3.49 0.86 19.39
N ILE A 253 -3.76 0.39 20.61
CA ILE A 253 -2.83 -0.45 21.39
C ILE A 253 -2.45 -1.73 20.62
N LEU A 254 -3.33 -2.22 19.72
CA LEU A 254 -3.07 -3.39 18.88
C LEU A 254 -2.11 -3.09 17.72
N MET A 255 -1.78 -1.82 17.45
CA MET A 255 -0.99 -1.42 16.26
C MET A 255 0.34 -2.18 16.13
N PRO A 256 1.18 -2.33 17.17
CA PRO A 256 2.44 -3.07 17.03
C PRO A 256 2.24 -4.51 16.54
N VAL A 257 1.21 -5.21 17.06
CA VAL A 257 0.87 -6.58 16.66
C VAL A 257 0.32 -6.61 15.24
N VAL A 258 -0.60 -5.69 14.92
CA VAL A 258 -1.18 -5.57 13.57
C VAL A 258 -0.10 -5.28 12.54
N ALA A 259 0.85 -4.38 12.85
CA ALA A 259 1.96 -4.03 11.96
C ALA A 259 2.88 -5.23 11.71
N ILE A 260 3.26 -5.98 12.75
CA ILE A 260 4.10 -7.16 12.56
C ILE A 260 3.38 -8.23 11.71
N VAL A 261 2.12 -8.54 12.04
CA VAL A 261 1.38 -9.64 11.40
C VAL A 261 0.90 -9.30 9.98
N TYR A 262 0.38 -8.09 9.78
CA TYR A 262 -0.31 -7.71 8.54
C TYR A 262 0.49 -6.78 7.62
N GLN A 263 1.62 -6.25 8.08
CA GLN A 263 2.53 -5.50 7.21
C GLN A 263 3.77 -6.34 6.91
N SER A 264 4.49 -6.75 7.95
CA SER A 264 5.79 -7.41 7.78
C SER A 264 5.67 -8.89 7.45
N PHE A 265 4.84 -9.63 8.19
CA PHE A 265 4.73 -11.07 7.97
C PHE A 265 4.05 -11.43 6.63
N THR A 266 3.06 -10.67 6.18
CA THR A 266 2.48 -10.81 4.83
C THR A 266 3.52 -10.49 3.74
N ALA A 267 4.36 -9.47 3.96
CA ALA A 267 5.43 -9.12 3.03
C ALA A 267 6.51 -10.20 2.96
N PHE A 268 7.00 -10.68 4.10
CA PHE A 268 7.93 -11.80 4.14
C PHE A 268 7.34 -13.05 3.50
N TYR A 269 6.06 -13.37 3.75
CA TYR A 269 5.38 -14.49 3.13
C TYR A 269 5.43 -14.43 1.60
N SER A 270 5.08 -13.28 1.02
CA SER A 270 5.05 -13.11 -0.44
C SER A 270 6.45 -13.04 -1.06
N GLN A 271 7.40 -12.37 -0.40
CA GLN A 271 8.79 -12.29 -0.84
C GLN A 271 9.50 -13.66 -0.77
N THR A 272 9.22 -14.45 0.27
CA THR A 272 9.77 -15.81 0.41
C THR A 272 9.25 -16.75 -0.67
N ARG A 273 7.96 -16.62 -1.03
CA ARG A 273 7.39 -17.34 -2.16
C ARG A 273 8.06 -17.01 -3.48
N LEU A 274 8.32 -15.72 -3.73
CA LEU A 274 9.09 -15.29 -4.90
C LEU A 274 10.51 -15.86 -4.90
N MET A 275 11.20 -15.81 -3.75
CA MET A 275 12.56 -16.33 -3.59
C MET A 275 12.66 -17.85 -3.80
N THR A 276 11.65 -18.59 -3.35
CA THR A 276 11.61 -20.07 -3.44
C THR A 276 10.95 -20.59 -4.71
N GLY A 277 10.55 -19.72 -5.64
CA GLY A 277 9.87 -20.10 -6.88
C GLY A 277 8.40 -20.55 -6.71
N ASN A 278 7.82 -20.41 -5.52
CA ASN A 278 6.43 -20.77 -5.21
C ASN A 278 5.46 -19.66 -5.62
N TYR A 279 5.37 -19.40 -6.93
CA TYR A 279 4.65 -18.26 -7.47
C TYR A 279 3.14 -18.28 -7.17
N MET A 280 2.57 -17.09 -6.99
CA MET A 280 1.14 -16.90 -6.77
C MET A 280 0.45 -16.57 -8.10
N GLU A 281 0.00 -17.61 -8.80
CA GLU A 281 -0.61 -17.46 -10.13
C GLU A 281 -2.13 -17.21 -10.07
N LYS A 282 -2.78 -17.66 -8.99
CA LYS A 282 -4.23 -17.52 -8.81
C LYS A 282 -4.56 -16.27 -7.99
N PHE A 283 -5.49 -15.48 -8.51
CA PHE A 283 -6.06 -14.35 -7.80
C PHE A 283 -7.09 -14.84 -6.77
N ASP A 284 -6.71 -14.89 -5.50
CA ASP A 284 -7.63 -15.22 -4.42
C ASP A 284 -8.59 -14.06 -4.15
N VAL A 285 -9.84 -14.19 -4.58
CA VAL A 285 -10.88 -13.18 -4.31
C VAL A 285 -11.18 -13.15 -2.82
N THR A 286 -11.11 -11.97 -2.22
CA THR A 286 -11.51 -11.75 -0.83
C THR A 286 -13.03 -11.64 -0.81
N LYS A 287 -13.73 -12.66 -0.29
CA LYS A 287 -15.17 -12.55 -0.02
C LYS A 287 -15.33 -11.49 1.08
N LYS A 288 -16.17 -10.49 0.80
CA LYS A 288 -16.53 -9.44 1.75
C LYS A 288 -18.02 -9.54 1.98
N VAL A 289 -18.41 -9.82 3.22
CA VAL A 289 -19.83 -9.88 3.56
C VAL A 289 -20.34 -8.47 3.76
N VAL A 290 -21.28 -8.07 2.91
CA VAL A 290 -22.10 -6.90 3.16
C VAL A 290 -23.12 -7.30 4.22
N LYS A 291 -23.05 -6.71 5.41
CA LYS A 291 -24.17 -6.82 6.35
C LYS A 291 -25.33 -6.05 5.76
N ASN A 292 -26.33 -6.76 5.23
CA ASN A 292 -27.62 -6.16 4.94
C ASN A 292 -28.15 -5.59 6.26
N LYS A 293 -28.39 -4.28 6.27
CA LYS A 293 -29.06 -3.59 7.38
C LYS A 293 -30.56 -3.81 7.29
#